data_AF-A0ABD2CNM8-F1
#
_entry.id   AF-A0ABD2CNM8-F1
#
_cell.length_a   1.000
_cell.length_b   1.000
_cell.length_c   1.000
_cell.angle_alpha   90.00
_cell.angle_beta   90.00
_cell.angle_gamma   90.00
#
_symmetry.space_group_name_H-M   'P 1'
#
loop_
_entity.id
_entity.type
_entity.pdbx_description
1 polymer ?
#
loop_
_entity_poly.entity_id
_entity_poly.type
_entity_poly.pdbx_seq_one_letter_code
_entity_poly.pdbx_strand_id
1 'polypeptide(L)'
;ERSFVHRCLTFNLLLTCSSKSSNSEIAETLHRPIRSLSFPEASTMGIFLAIAVPLEDPQKSISLSYFFEASYNLPSNLSYFEPWSAKASAGERKRRSSIDRTTIYRVLESKFKSSGYLGRECLLKTICENSEYPLRHNGVIGDIFHVLFTPTTSRHEKLPRDIVEAELVGRNGSCSKYQPQCPVGLFDLIGVLV
;
A
#
# COMPACT_ATOMS: atom_id res chain seq x y z
N GLU A 1 10.97 11.05 -25.01
CA GLU A 1 11.78 11.42 -23.82
C GLU A 1 11.02 11.17 -22.50
N ARG A 2 10.60 9.93 -22.22
CA ARG A 2 9.85 9.57 -20.98
C ARG A 2 10.55 8.50 -20.13
N SER A 3 11.85 8.28 -20.34
CA SER A 3 12.56 7.12 -19.78
C SER A 3 13.35 7.42 -18.49
N PHE A 4 13.24 8.62 -17.91
CA PHE A 4 14.23 9.07 -16.93
C PHE A 4 13.80 8.98 -15.46
N VAL A 5 12.49 8.99 -15.17
CA VAL A 5 11.95 8.87 -13.79
C VAL A 5 12.16 7.46 -13.19
N HIS A 6 12.60 6.49 -13.99
CA HIS A 6 12.83 5.10 -13.57
C HIS A 6 14.16 4.87 -12.82
N ARG A 7 14.96 5.90 -12.54
CA ARG A 7 16.23 5.71 -11.83
C ARG A 7 15.97 5.63 -10.31
N CYS A 8 15.70 4.39 -9.89
CA CYS A 8 15.85 3.83 -8.55
C CYS A 8 15.37 4.68 -7.37
N LEU A 9 14.04 4.76 -7.20
CA LEU A 9 13.44 4.96 -5.89
C LEU A 9 13.86 3.79 -4.99
N THR A 10 14.59 4.05 -3.90
CA THR A 10 14.92 3.00 -2.92
C THR A 10 13.97 3.10 -1.73
N PHE A 11 13.24 2.02 -1.48
CA PHE A 11 12.25 1.90 -0.42
C PHE A 11 12.72 0.84 0.57
N ASN A 12 12.98 1.25 1.82
CA ASN A 12 13.31 0.33 2.90
C ASN A 12 12.22 0.41 3.98
N LEU A 13 11.54 -0.71 4.19
CA LEU A 13 10.59 -0.89 5.28
C LEU A 13 11.16 -1.90 6.27
N LEU A 14 11.39 -1.45 7.49
CA LEU A 14 11.82 -2.30 8.60
C LEU A 14 10.72 -2.36 9.65
N LEU A 15 10.36 -3.58 10.02
CA LEU A 15 9.46 -3.88 11.12
C LEU A 15 10.29 -4.50 12.24
N THR A 16 10.29 -3.87 13.41
CA THR A 16 10.98 -4.38 14.59
C THR A 16 9.96 -4.70 15.67
N CYS A 17 10.10 -5.85 16.31
CA CYS A 17 9.29 -6.23 17.46
C CYS A 17 10.24 -6.55 18.60
N SER A 18 10.15 -5.79 19.69
CA SER A 18 10.93 -6.04 20.90
C SER A 18 10.00 -6.52 22.00
N SER A 19 10.18 -7.77 22.41
CA SER A 19 9.44 -8.39 23.51
C SER A 19 10.41 -9.11 24.43
N LYS A 20 10.34 -8.82 25.73
CA LYS A 20 11.04 -9.59 26.77
C LYS A 20 10.03 -10.53 27.42
N SER A 21 10.08 -11.82 27.08
CA SER A 21 9.25 -12.84 27.75
C SER A 21 10.13 -13.76 28.59
N SER A 22 9.85 -13.86 29.89
CA SER A 22 10.37 -14.95 30.73
C SER A 22 9.53 -16.21 30.51
N ASN A 23 10.17 -17.37 30.39
CA ASN A 23 9.43 -18.64 30.35
C ASN A 23 8.84 -18.94 31.74
N SER A 24 7.66 -19.55 31.77
CA SER A 24 7.13 -20.20 32.98
C SER A 24 7.92 -21.48 33.26
N GLU A 25 8.07 -21.84 34.53
CA GLU A 25 8.77 -23.06 34.99
C GLU A 25 8.29 -24.34 34.28
N ILE A 26 6.99 -24.43 33.97
CA ILE A 26 6.38 -25.57 33.27
C ILE A 26 6.91 -25.70 31.84
N ALA A 27 7.14 -24.57 31.16
CA ALA A 27 7.61 -24.53 29.79
C ALA A 27 9.11 -24.82 29.68
N GLU A 28 9.88 -24.43 30.70
CA GLU A 28 11.29 -24.76 30.86
C GLU A 28 11.49 -26.27 31.05
N THR A 29 10.69 -26.88 31.93
CA THR A 29 10.67 -28.34 32.17
C THR A 29 10.30 -29.13 30.90
N LEU A 30 9.37 -28.60 30.09
CA LEU A 30 8.91 -29.25 28.86
C LEU A 30 9.79 -28.97 27.64
N HIS A 31 10.89 -28.22 27.79
CA HIS A 31 11.76 -27.77 26.68
C HIS A 31 10.99 -27.21 25.48
N ARG A 32 9.87 -26.52 25.74
CA ARG A 32 8.99 -26.00 24.70
C ARG A 32 8.64 -24.55 24.99
N PRO A 33 8.73 -23.64 24.00
CA PRO A 33 8.35 -22.24 24.19
C PRO A 33 6.85 -22.09 24.44
N ILE A 34 6.50 -21.17 25.32
CA ILE A 34 5.12 -20.78 25.61
C ILE A 34 4.51 -20.13 24.38
N ARG A 35 3.25 -20.46 24.10
CA ARG A 35 2.43 -19.78 23.10
C ARG A 35 1.42 -18.92 23.83
N SER A 36 1.66 -17.62 23.92
CA SER A 36 0.69 -16.64 24.38
C SER A 36 0.10 -15.87 23.20
N LEU A 37 -1.18 -15.52 23.29
CA LEU A 37 -1.83 -14.65 22.32
C LEU A 37 -1.60 -13.16 22.65
N SER A 38 -1.33 -12.85 23.93
CA SER A 38 -0.96 -11.51 24.40
C SER A 38 0.57 -11.33 24.47
N PHE A 39 1.01 -10.09 24.32
CA PHE A 39 2.41 -9.71 24.42
C PHE A 39 2.82 -9.45 25.89
N PRO A 40 4.08 -9.68 26.28
CA PRO A 40 4.59 -9.29 27.60
C PRO A 40 4.43 -7.79 27.86
N GLU A 41 4.36 -7.40 29.13
CA GLU A 41 4.36 -5.97 29.51
C GLU A 41 5.60 -5.25 28.95
N ALA A 42 5.40 -3.98 28.55
CA ALA A 42 6.41 -3.14 27.89
C ALA A 42 6.95 -3.66 26.54
N SER A 43 6.20 -4.53 25.84
CA SER A 43 6.53 -4.89 24.45
C SER A 43 6.21 -3.74 23.49
N THR A 44 7.10 -3.50 22.53
CA THR A 44 6.94 -2.44 21.53
C THR A 44 7.16 -2.97 20.11
N MET A 45 6.39 -2.42 19.18
CA MET A 45 6.53 -2.64 17.74
C MET A 45 6.92 -1.33 17.07
N GLY A 46 8.06 -1.33 16.39
CA GLY A 46 8.56 -0.22 15.60
C GLY A 46 8.28 -0.42 14.11
N ILE A 47 7.87 0.64 13.44
CA ILE A 47 7.78 0.76 11.99
C ILE A 47 8.75 1.86 11.56
N PHE A 48 9.70 1.52 10.70
CA PHE A 48 10.62 2.47 10.09
C PHE A 48 10.49 2.40 8.57
N LEU A 49 10.18 3.55 7.97
CA LEU A 49 10.05 3.72 6.54
C LEU A 49 11.08 4.77 6.07
N ALA A 50 11.99 4.36 5.20
CA ALA A 50 12.93 5.25 4.53
C ALA A 50 12.64 5.29 3.04
N ILE A 51 12.45 6.50 2.52
CA ILE A 51 12.26 6.77 1.09
C ILE A 51 13.44 7.63 0.63
N ALA A 52 14.23 7.15 -0.31
CA ALA A 52 15.30 7.94 -0.92
C ALA A 52 15.04 8.11 -2.42
N VAL A 53 15.02 9.37 -2.86
CA VAL A 53 14.78 9.81 -4.22
C VAL A 53 16.07 10.48 -4.74
N PRO A 54 16.71 9.94 -5.78
CA PRO A 54 17.83 10.62 -6.42
C PRO A 54 17.33 11.87 -7.16
N LEU A 55 18.01 13.01 -6.97
CA LEU A 55 17.78 14.23 -7.73
C LEU A 55 18.75 14.24 -8.91
N GLU A 56 18.25 14.60 -10.09
CA GLU A 56 19.06 14.56 -11.29
C GLU A 56 19.82 15.88 -11.51
N ASP A 57 21.13 15.84 -11.27
CA ASP A 57 22.08 16.91 -11.58
C ASP A 57 23.24 16.33 -12.41
N PRO A 58 23.59 16.94 -13.57
CA PRO A 58 24.62 16.42 -14.47
C PRO A 58 26.05 16.46 -13.90
N GLN A 59 26.31 17.19 -12.81
CA GLN A 59 27.65 17.30 -12.21
C GLN A 59 27.77 16.71 -10.81
N LYS A 60 26.66 16.36 -10.15
CA LYS A 60 26.67 15.87 -8.76
C LYS A 60 25.60 14.82 -8.51
N SER A 61 25.95 13.74 -7.80
CA SER A 61 24.96 12.78 -7.30
C SER A 61 24.37 13.29 -5.98
N ILE A 62 23.23 13.97 -6.06
CA ILE A 62 22.46 14.45 -4.90
C ILE A 62 21.25 13.54 -4.71
N SER A 63 20.95 13.16 -3.46
CA SER A 63 19.76 12.39 -3.14
C SER A 63 19.01 13.03 -1.97
N LEU A 64 17.69 12.95 -2.03
CA LEU A 64 16.77 13.44 -1.01
C LEU A 64 16.18 12.23 -0.28
N SER A 65 16.29 12.22 1.04
CA SER A 65 15.83 11.10 1.87
C SER A 65 14.82 11.55 2.91
N TYR A 66 13.75 10.77 3.06
CA TYR A 66 12.70 10.95 4.05
C TYR A 66 12.63 9.73 4.96
N PHE A 67 12.54 9.98 6.27
CA PHE A 67 12.50 8.94 7.29
C PHE A 67 11.23 9.10 8.13
N PHE A 68 10.45 8.02 8.25
CA PHE A 68 9.24 7.96 9.07
C PHE A 68 9.43 6.86 10.11
N GLU A 69 9.31 7.22 11.39
CA GLU A 69 9.41 6.30 12.51
C GLU A 69 8.11 6.33 13.31
N ALA A 70 7.58 5.14 13.62
CA ALA A 70 6.44 4.99 14.50
C ALA A 70 6.68 3.84 15.48
N SER A 71 6.53 4.12 16.77
CA SER A 71 6.66 3.13 17.84
C SER A 71 5.32 2.93 18.53
N TYR A 72 4.85 1.69 18.55
CA TYR A 72 3.55 1.30 19.10
C TYR A 72 3.75 0.35 20.27
N ASN A 73 3.15 0.67 21.42
CA ASN A 73 3.07 -0.27 22.54
C ASN A 73 2.14 -1.42 22.17
N LEU A 74 2.58 -2.65 22.41
CA LEU A 74 1.81 -3.84 22.10
C LEU A 74 0.86 -4.18 23.26
N PRO A 75 -0.36 -4.64 22.96
CA PRO A 75 -1.35 -4.94 23.99
C PRO A 75 -0.97 -6.19 24.79
N SER A 76 -0.86 -6.02 26.12
CA SER A 76 -0.58 -7.12 27.05
C SER A 76 -1.82 -7.87 27.53
N ASN A 77 -3.00 -7.32 27.27
CA ASN A 77 -4.27 -7.89 27.74
C ASN A 77 -5.17 -8.31 26.56
N LEU A 78 -5.82 -9.47 26.72
CA LEU A 78 -6.75 -10.03 25.75
C LEU A 78 -8.01 -9.16 25.55
N SER A 79 -8.38 -8.33 26.53
CA SER A 79 -9.52 -7.41 26.41
C SER A 79 -9.33 -6.35 25.33
N TYR A 80 -8.10 -6.01 24.95
CA TYR A 80 -7.84 -5.17 23.77
C TYR A 80 -8.29 -5.83 22.46
N PHE A 81 -8.35 -7.16 22.44
CA PHE A 81 -8.84 -7.94 21.30
C PHE A 81 -10.33 -8.30 21.41
N GLU A 82 -11.04 -7.94 22.48
CA GLU A 82 -12.47 -8.22 22.65
C GLU A 82 -13.36 -7.73 21.50
N PRO A 83 -13.12 -6.55 20.88
CA PRO A 83 -13.90 -6.14 19.72
C PRO A 83 -13.72 -7.10 18.52
N TRP A 84 -12.66 -7.90 18.49
CA TRP A 84 -12.35 -8.88 17.45
C TRP A 84 -12.86 -10.28 17.81
N SER A 85 -12.70 -10.71 19.07
CA SER A 85 -13.13 -12.04 19.55
C SER A 85 -14.64 -12.13 19.80
N ALA A 86 -15.27 -11.09 20.35
CA ALA A 86 -16.73 -11.06 20.52
C ALA A 86 -17.50 -10.95 19.18
N LYS A 87 -16.88 -10.38 18.15
CA LYS A 87 -17.41 -10.34 16.78
C LYS A 87 -17.08 -11.60 15.95
N ALA A 88 -16.23 -12.48 16.46
CA ALA A 88 -16.00 -13.79 15.87
C ALA A 88 -17.01 -14.83 16.38
N SER A 89 -17.55 -14.65 17.59
CA SER A 89 -18.57 -15.52 18.21
C SER A 89 -20.01 -15.13 17.86
N ALA A 90 -20.30 -13.85 17.64
CA ALA A 90 -21.51 -13.42 16.94
C ALA A 90 -21.27 -13.57 15.43
N GLY A 91 -21.99 -14.46 14.75
CA GLY A 91 -21.81 -14.84 13.34
C GLY A 91 -21.87 -13.71 12.28
N GLU A 92 -21.90 -12.45 12.69
CA GLU A 92 -21.61 -11.31 11.83
C GLU A 92 -20.10 -11.13 11.71
N ARG A 93 -19.52 -11.87 10.75
CA ARG A 93 -18.34 -11.41 10.02
C ARG A 93 -18.68 -10.07 9.37
N LYS A 94 -18.73 -8.99 10.15
CA LYS A 94 -18.63 -7.63 9.64
C LYS A 94 -17.29 -7.64 8.96
N ARG A 95 -17.30 -7.80 7.62
CA ARG A 95 -16.10 -7.75 6.79
C ARG A 95 -15.30 -6.61 7.39
N ARG A 96 -14.13 -6.91 7.96
CA ARG A 96 -13.13 -5.87 8.19
C ARG A 96 -13.21 -5.03 6.93
N SER A 97 -13.39 -3.73 7.07
CA SER A 97 -13.35 -2.81 5.94
C SER A 97 -11.93 -2.94 5.35
N SER A 98 -11.67 -4.02 4.62
CA SER A 98 -10.63 -4.11 3.63
C SER A 98 -10.89 -2.89 2.79
N ILE A 99 -9.91 -1.99 2.77
CA ILE A 99 -10.00 -0.77 2.01
C ILE A 99 -10.51 -1.17 0.62
N ASP A 100 -11.74 -0.78 0.31
CA ASP A 100 -12.39 -1.19 -0.92
C ASP A 100 -11.81 -0.36 -2.05
N ARG A 101 -11.65 -0.95 -3.25
CA ARG A 101 -11.08 -0.20 -4.38
C ARG A 101 -11.89 1.06 -4.68
N THR A 102 -13.20 1.01 -4.44
CA THR A 102 -14.07 2.19 -4.56
C THR A 102 -13.62 3.36 -3.68
N THR A 103 -13.12 3.08 -2.48
CA THR A 103 -12.62 4.11 -1.56
C THR A 103 -11.30 4.68 -2.07
N ILE A 104 -10.40 3.82 -2.55
CA ILE A 104 -9.10 4.23 -3.09
C ILE A 104 -9.29 5.07 -4.36
N TYR A 105 -10.14 4.63 -5.27
CA TYR A 105 -10.45 5.35 -6.50
C TYR A 105 -11.05 6.72 -6.22
N ARG A 106 -11.94 6.84 -5.22
CA ARG A 106 -12.46 8.15 -4.78
C ARG A 106 -11.37 9.07 -4.24
N VAL A 107 -10.44 8.53 -3.46
CA VAL A 107 -9.30 9.31 -2.95
C VAL A 107 -8.44 9.80 -4.11
N LEU A 108 -8.10 8.92 -5.05
CA LEU A 108 -7.32 9.28 -6.24
C LEU A 108 -8.02 10.34 -7.10
N GLU A 109 -9.31 10.15 -7.41
CA GLU A 109 -10.12 11.14 -8.13
C GLU A 109 -10.13 12.49 -7.43
N SER A 110 -10.33 12.50 -6.10
CA SER A 110 -10.30 13.73 -5.31
C SER A 110 -8.94 14.40 -5.35
N LYS A 111 -7.84 13.63 -5.42
CA LYS A 111 -6.48 14.19 -5.51
C LYS A 111 -6.21 14.82 -6.86
N PHE A 112 -6.50 14.11 -7.94
CA PHE A 112 -6.44 14.68 -9.29
C PHE A 112 -7.29 15.96 -9.40
N LYS A 113 -8.51 15.94 -8.83
CA LYS A 113 -9.39 17.11 -8.79
C LYS A 113 -8.80 18.27 -7.98
N SER A 114 -8.21 17.99 -6.81
CA SER A 114 -7.58 19.03 -5.98
C SER A 114 -6.35 19.66 -6.66
N SER A 115 -5.69 18.93 -7.54
CA SER A 115 -4.56 19.42 -8.34
C SER A 115 -4.98 20.07 -9.67
N GLY A 116 -6.28 20.29 -9.89
CA GLY A 116 -6.80 21.01 -11.06
C GLY A 116 -7.09 20.15 -12.28
N TYR A 117 -7.06 18.82 -12.17
CA TYR A 117 -7.30 17.90 -13.28
C TYR A 117 -8.69 17.24 -13.23
N LEU A 118 -9.10 16.66 -14.36
CA LEU A 118 -10.34 15.87 -14.45
C LEU A 118 -10.15 14.53 -13.72
N GLY A 119 -10.58 14.48 -12.46
CA GLY A 119 -10.26 13.36 -11.57
C GLY A 119 -10.63 11.98 -12.09
N ARG A 120 -11.81 11.86 -12.72
CA ARG A 120 -12.27 10.60 -13.30
C ARG A 120 -11.39 10.15 -14.47
N GLU A 121 -11.12 11.05 -15.41
CA GLU A 121 -10.31 10.77 -16.60
C GLU A 121 -8.87 10.39 -16.21
N CYS A 122 -8.28 11.08 -15.24
CA CYS A 122 -6.94 10.77 -14.74
C CYS A 122 -6.87 9.42 -14.01
N LEU A 123 -7.93 9.05 -13.28
CA LEU A 123 -8.04 7.71 -12.70
C LEU A 123 -8.09 6.63 -13.80
N LEU A 124 -8.91 6.82 -14.83
CA LEU A 124 -9.03 5.86 -15.94
C LEU A 124 -7.70 5.70 -16.69
N LYS A 125 -7.02 6.81 -16.99
CA LYS A 125 -5.68 6.80 -17.56
C LYS A 125 -4.69 6.03 -16.68
N THR A 126 -4.70 6.27 -15.37
CA THR A 126 -3.83 5.57 -14.40
C THR A 126 -4.05 4.06 -14.43
N ILE A 127 -5.31 3.61 -14.42
CA ILE A 127 -5.65 2.18 -14.47
C ILE A 127 -5.16 1.55 -15.78
N CYS A 128 -5.39 2.25 -16.90
CA CYS A 128 -4.94 1.80 -18.20
C CYS A 128 -3.41 1.68 -18.23
N GLU A 129 -2.68 2.75 -17.89
CA GLU A 129 -1.21 2.79 -17.96
C GLU A 129 -0.58 1.74 -17.05
N ASN A 130 -1.12 1.50 -15.85
CA ASN A 130 -0.63 0.46 -14.96
C ASN A 130 -0.98 -0.97 -15.46
N SER A 131 -1.99 -1.11 -16.31
CA SER A 131 -2.31 -2.39 -16.96
C SER A 131 -1.45 -2.64 -18.20
N GLU A 132 -1.03 -1.59 -18.91
CA GLU A 132 -0.10 -1.63 -20.03
C GLU A 132 1.35 -1.87 -19.57
N TYR A 133 1.77 -1.14 -18.53
CA TYR A 133 3.10 -1.23 -17.92
C TYR A 133 3.01 -1.53 -16.43
N PRO A 134 2.70 -2.78 -16.04
CA PRO A 134 2.57 -3.15 -14.64
C PRO A 134 3.91 -3.10 -13.91
N LEU A 135 3.92 -2.59 -12.68
CA LEU A 135 5.08 -2.51 -11.80
C LEU A 135 5.55 -3.87 -11.23
N ARG A 136 5.56 -4.93 -12.04
CA ARG A 136 6.06 -6.25 -11.64
C ARG A 136 7.50 -6.12 -11.13
N HIS A 137 7.80 -6.83 -10.03
CA HIS A 137 9.12 -6.87 -9.39
C HIS A 137 9.56 -5.60 -8.63
N ASN A 138 8.66 -4.64 -8.35
CA ASN A 138 8.94 -3.50 -7.46
C ASN A 138 8.60 -3.80 -5.98
N GLY A 139 8.82 -5.06 -5.56
CA GLY A 139 8.48 -5.53 -4.22
C GLY A 139 7.00 -5.34 -3.86
N VAL A 140 6.76 -5.07 -2.57
CA VAL A 140 5.40 -4.93 -2.01
C VAL A 140 4.61 -3.80 -2.68
N ILE A 141 5.27 -2.70 -3.07
CA ILE A 141 4.60 -1.59 -3.77
C ILE A 141 4.07 -2.07 -5.13
N GLY A 142 4.87 -2.81 -5.89
CA GLY A 142 4.43 -3.39 -7.16
C GLY A 142 3.20 -4.29 -7.00
N ASP A 143 3.18 -5.11 -5.94
CA ASP A 143 2.05 -5.99 -5.63
C ASP A 143 0.80 -5.21 -5.21
N ILE A 144 0.95 -4.14 -4.42
CA ILE A 144 -0.15 -3.24 -4.05
C ILE A 144 -0.75 -2.63 -5.32
N PHE A 145 0.07 -2.05 -6.19
CA PHE A 145 -0.41 -1.43 -7.43
C PHE A 145 -1.09 -2.44 -8.34
N HIS A 146 -0.54 -3.64 -8.45
CA HIS A 146 -1.17 -4.73 -9.20
C HIS A 146 -2.57 -5.04 -8.64
N VAL A 147 -2.69 -5.25 -7.33
CA VAL A 147 -3.98 -5.53 -6.69
C VAL A 147 -4.96 -4.37 -6.90
N LEU A 148 -4.52 -3.12 -6.80
CA LEU A 148 -5.41 -1.95 -6.89
C LEU A 148 -5.90 -1.66 -8.30
N PHE A 149 -5.05 -1.79 -9.31
CA PHE A 149 -5.35 -1.30 -10.67
C PHE A 149 -5.61 -2.42 -11.68
N THR A 150 -5.65 -3.68 -11.25
CA THR A 150 -6.14 -4.80 -12.10
C THR A 150 -7.33 -5.52 -11.47
N PRO A 151 -8.49 -4.85 -11.33
CA PRO A 151 -9.66 -5.41 -10.64
C PRO A 151 -10.13 -6.75 -11.20
N THR A 152 -9.94 -7.05 -12.50
CA THR A 152 -10.29 -8.35 -13.10
C THR A 152 -9.49 -9.54 -12.56
N THR A 153 -8.30 -9.29 -11.98
CA THR A 153 -7.43 -10.36 -11.48
C THR A 153 -7.73 -10.78 -10.04
N SER A 154 -8.74 -10.17 -9.43
CA SER A 154 -9.05 -10.31 -8.01
C SER A 154 -10.55 -10.56 -7.80
N ARG A 155 -11.01 -10.40 -6.55
CA ARG A 155 -12.42 -10.55 -6.22
C ARG A 155 -13.27 -9.57 -7.05
N HIS A 156 -14.33 -10.09 -7.66
CA HIS A 156 -15.29 -9.26 -8.37
C HIS A 156 -15.96 -8.26 -7.42
N GLU A 157 -15.64 -6.99 -7.61
CA GLU A 157 -16.29 -5.84 -7.00
C GLU A 157 -17.22 -5.23 -8.05
N LYS A 158 -18.40 -4.74 -7.63
CA LYS A 158 -19.39 -4.10 -8.52
C LYS A 158 -18.90 -2.72 -8.98
N LEU A 159 -17.75 -2.68 -9.63
CA LEU A 159 -17.11 -1.48 -10.12
C LEU A 159 -17.83 -0.97 -11.37
N PRO A 160 -17.81 0.35 -11.61
CA PRO A 160 -18.29 0.93 -12.87
C PRO A 160 -17.64 0.31 -14.11
N ARG A 161 -18.38 0.26 -15.22
CA ARG A 161 -17.93 -0.42 -16.45
C ARG A 161 -16.70 0.22 -17.09
N ASP A 162 -16.58 1.53 -17.02
CA ASP A 162 -15.45 2.31 -17.54
C ASP A 162 -14.12 1.96 -16.86
N ILE A 163 -14.13 1.62 -15.56
CA ILE A 163 -12.95 1.15 -14.83
C ILE A 163 -12.45 -0.18 -15.40
N VAL A 164 -13.36 -1.13 -15.61
CA VAL A 164 -13.04 -2.45 -16.17
C VAL A 164 -12.59 -2.30 -17.63
N GLU A 165 -13.22 -1.41 -18.38
CA GLU A 165 -12.83 -1.10 -19.75
C GLU A 165 -11.40 -0.54 -19.83
N ALA A 166 -11.04 0.41 -18.95
CA ALA A 166 -9.71 0.99 -18.90
C ALA A 166 -8.62 -0.07 -18.62
N GLU A 167 -8.88 -0.99 -17.68
CA GLU A 167 -7.97 -2.12 -17.40
C GLU A 167 -7.79 -3.01 -18.64
N LEU A 168 -8.89 -3.41 -19.30
CA LEU A 168 -8.85 -4.30 -20.46
C LEU A 168 -8.11 -3.67 -21.65
N VAL A 169 -8.34 -2.38 -21.89
CA VAL A 169 -7.67 -1.62 -22.95
C VAL A 169 -6.16 -1.54 -22.69
N GLY A 170 -5.76 -1.23 -21.45
CA GLY A 170 -4.33 -1.21 -21.08
C GLY A 170 -3.68 -2.59 -21.19
N ARG A 171 -4.38 -3.64 -20.79
CA ARG A 171 -3.92 -5.03 -20.94
C ARG A 171 -3.73 -5.45 -22.40
N ASN A 172 -4.46 -4.84 -23.32
CA ASN A 172 -4.30 -5.04 -24.76
C ASN A 172 -3.11 -4.25 -25.36
N GLY A 173 -2.38 -3.49 -24.53
CA GLY A 173 -1.14 -2.82 -24.93
C GLY A 173 -1.30 -1.43 -25.54
N SER A 174 -2.46 -0.77 -25.39
CA SER A 174 -2.66 0.57 -25.96
C SER A 174 -3.58 1.45 -25.13
N CYS A 175 -3.01 2.41 -24.40
CA CYS A 175 -3.76 3.42 -23.65
C CYS A 175 -4.02 4.73 -24.41
N SER A 176 -3.89 4.75 -25.74
CA SER A 176 -4.05 5.96 -26.56
C SER A 176 -5.42 6.64 -26.42
N LYS A 177 -6.46 5.89 -26.05
CA LYS A 177 -7.80 6.43 -25.75
C LYS A 177 -7.80 7.36 -24.53
N TYR A 178 -7.03 7.03 -23.49
CA TYR A 178 -7.05 7.73 -22.19
C TYR A 178 -5.93 8.75 -22.04
N GLN A 179 -4.84 8.62 -22.82
CA GLN A 179 -3.73 9.57 -22.86
C GLN A 179 -4.13 11.05 -23.06
N PRO A 180 -5.03 11.42 -24.01
CA PRO A 180 -5.38 12.82 -24.23
C PRO A 180 -6.31 13.41 -23.16
N GLN A 181 -6.96 12.56 -22.34
CA GLN A 181 -7.98 13.00 -21.39
C GLN A 181 -7.38 13.52 -20.07
N CYS A 182 -6.14 13.15 -19.77
CA CYS A 182 -5.41 13.65 -18.62
C CYS A 182 -3.92 13.84 -18.94
N PRO A 183 -3.33 15.03 -18.72
CA PRO A 183 -1.93 15.29 -19.06
C PRO A 183 -0.94 14.60 -18.12
N VAL A 184 -1.35 14.34 -16.87
CA VAL A 184 -0.50 13.78 -15.81
C VAL A 184 -0.74 12.29 -15.60
N GLY A 185 0.28 11.57 -15.13
CA GLY A 185 0.17 10.21 -14.58
C GLY A 185 0.05 10.23 -13.06
N LEU A 186 -0.29 9.09 -12.46
CA LEU A 186 -0.37 8.96 -11.00
C LEU A 186 0.96 9.30 -10.31
N PHE A 187 2.08 8.85 -10.87
CA PHE A 187 3.41 9.06 -10.27
C PHE A 187 3.88 10.51 -10.36
N ASP A 188 3.43 11.26 -11.37
CA ASP A 188 3.75 12.68 -11.50
C ASP A 188 3.17 13.49 -10.33
N LEU A 189 2.02 13.07 -9.78
CA LEU A 189 1.41 13.72 -8.62
C LEU A 189 2.06 13.36 -7.29
N ILE A 190 2.69 12.19 -7.18
CA ILE A 190 3.38 11.77 -5.95
C ILE A 190 4.63 12.66 -5.73
N GLY A 191 5.24 13.17 -6.80
CA GLY A 191 6.37 14.09 -6.76
C GLY A 191 6.04 15.56 -6.43
N VAL A 192 4.77 15.97 -6.47
CA VAL A 192 4.33 17.35 -6.15
C VAL A 192 4.12 17.56 -4.63
N LEU A 193 4.37 16.52 -3.82
CA LEU A 193 4.32 16.56 -2.36
C LEU A 193 5.65 17.01 -1.71
N VAL A 194 6.43 17.84 -2.40
CA VAL A 194 7.62 18.51 -1.84
C VAL A 194 7.60 19.99 -2.20
#